data_AF-A0A261GWA8-F1
#
_entry.id   AF-A0A261GWA8-F1
#
_cell.length_a   1.000
_cell.length_b   1.000
_cell.length_c   1.000
_cell.angle_alpha   90.00
_cell.angle_beta   90.00
_cell.angle_gamma   90.00
#
_symmetry.space_group_name_H-M   'P 1'
#
loop_
_entity.id
_entity.type
_entity.pdbx_description
1 polymer ?
#
loop_
_entity_poly.entity_id
_entity_poly.type
_entity_poly.pdbx_seq_one_letter_code
_entity_poly.pdbx_strand_id
1 'polypeptide(L)'
;MQLHSYLLLDYLSDAPSRIAQLCSDNIELIFNLPAHRLSFEELMKELDSLYKNGLIDTFYDEETIKSGMPSEQSKDCFIALTEKGGACWESRFEPAWESYLSIEEKYNENGELNIRVGCSSEDLIEKILLPILKERHFEISLMRPWSATYWKLLDIGYVASLRVPDNTFDDKYFVQHLGVWRRNWDFSSNDLKLK
;
A
#
# COMPACT_ATOMS: atom_id res chain seq x y z
N MET A 1 11.72 -18.12 -3.91
CA MET A 1 10.29 -17.75 -3.86
C MET A 1 9.79 -17.54 -5.29
N GLN A 2 8.56 -17.94 -5.63
CA GLN A 2 8.04 -17.84 -7.00
C GLN A 2 7.53 -16.43 -7.32
N LEU A 3 7.34 -16.10 -8.60
CA LEU A 3 6.83 -14.79 -9.03
C LEU A 3 5.44 -14.49 -8.47
N HIS A 4 4.55 -15.48 -8.44
CA HIS A 4 3.22 -15.33 -7.85
C HIS A 4 3.30 -14.94 -6.37
N SER A 5 4.21 -15.53 -5.60
CA SER A 5 4.36 -15.17 -4.19
C SER A 5 4.79 -13.71 -4.03
N TYR A 6 5.71 -13.19 -4.88
CA TYR A 6 6.05 -11.76 -4.86
C TYR A 6 4.88 -10.86 -5.26
N LEU A 7 4.06 -11.27 -6.22
CA LEU A 7 2.86 -10.55 -6.60
C LEU A 7 1.84 -10.51 -5.47
N LEU A 8 1.66 -11.61 -4.74
CA LEU A 8 0.79 -11.64 -3.56
C LEU A 8 1.31 -10.72 -2.44
N LEU A 9 2.62 -10.68 -2.20
CA LEU A 9 3.19 -9.71 -1.26
C LEU A 9 2.98 -8.28 -1.75
N ASP A 10 2.98 -8.07 -3.07
CA ASP A 10 2.81 -6.75 -3.68
C ASP A 10 1.39 -6.22 -3.58
N TYR A 11 0.37 -7.08 -3.70
CA TYR A 11 -1.02 -6.71 -3.39
C TYR A 11 -1.18 -6.23 -1.95
N LEU A 12 -0.34 -6.73 -1.03
CA LEU A 12 -0.39 -6.44 0.40
C LEU A 12 0.56 -5.32 0.82
N SER A 13 1.40 -4.78 -0.08
CA SER A 13 2.47 -3.84 0.31
C SER A 13 1.92 -2.55 0.92
N ASP A 14 0.80 -2.08 0.39
CA ASP A 14 0.26 -0.77 0.71
C ASP A 14 -0.83 -0.86 1.80
N ALA A 15 -1.66 -1.90 1.76
CA ALA A 15 -2.70 -2.13 2.76
C ALA A 15 -3.00 -3.63 2.97
N PRO A 16 -3.48 -4.03 4.17
CA PRO A 16 -4.06 -5.35 4.36
C PRO A 16 -5.25 -5.57 3.45
N SER A 17 -5.48 -6.81 3.02
CA SER A 17 -6.56 -7.14 2.09
C SER A 17 -7.27 -8.42 2.49
N ARG A 18 -8.56 -8.51 2.15
CA ARG A 18 -9.35 -9.71 2.36
C ARG A 18 -8.97 -10.79 1.35
N ILE A 19 -9.04 -12.05 1.77
CA ILE A 19 -8.93 -13.19 0.84
C ILE A 19 -9.94 -13.07 -0.31
N ALA A 20 -11.16 -12.59 -0.03
CA ALA A 20 -12.16 -12.36 -1.07
C ALA A 20 -11.71 -11.39 -2.19
N GLN A 21 -10.88 -10.39 -1.86
CA GLN A 21 -10.34 -9.46 -2.87
C GLN A 21 -9.27 -10.14 -3.73
N LEU A 22 -8.43 -10.98 -3.12
CA LEU A 22 -7.45 -11.80 -3.85
C LEU A 22 -8.14 -12.84 -4.75
N CYS A 23 -9.33 -13.32 -4.39
CA CYS A 23 -10.11 -14.22 -5.22
C CYS A 23 -10.95 -13.52 -6.30
N SER A 24 -10.87 -12.19 -6.43
CA SER A 24 -11.76 -11.44 -7.32
C SER A 24 -11.38 -11.60 -8.79
N ASP A 25 -12.38 -11.76 -9.66
CA ASP A 25 -12.19 -11.68 -11.11
C ASP A 25 -11.69 -10.31 -11.58
N ASN A 26 -11.86 -9.26 -10.74
CA ASN A 26 -11.43 -7.90 -11.01
C ASN A 26 -10.18 -7.50 -10.22
N ILE A 27 -9.35 -8.47 -9.81
CA ILE A 27 -8.16 -8.22 -8.98
C ILE A 27 -7.23 -7.14 -9.57
N GLU A 28 -7.12 -7.08 -10.90
CA GLU A 28 -6.28 -6.09 -11.58
C GLU A 28 -6.77 -4.66 -11.36
N LEU A 29 -8.09 -4.47 -11.28
CA LEU A 29 -8.70 -3.17 -11.00
C LEU A 29 -8.60 -2.81 -9.53
N ILE A 30 -8.72 -3.80 -8.64
CA ILE A 30 -8.66 -3.59 -7.18
C ILE A 30 -7.26 -3.12 -6.78
N PHE A 31 -6.22 -3.75 -7.31
CA PHE A 31 -4.84 -3.51 -6.88
C PHE A 31 -4.01 -2.71 -7.88
N ASN A 32 -4.54 -2.42 -9.07
CA ASN A 32 -3.78 -1.81 -10.17
C ASN A 32 -2.46 -2.58 -10.49
N LEU A 33 -2.56 -3.91 -10.47
CA LEU A 33 -1.45 -4.86 -10.60
C LEU A 33 -1.89 -6.03 -11.51
N PRO A 34 -0.98 -6.78 -12.16
CA PRO A 34 -1.37 -7.91 -13.01
C PRO A 34 -2.14 -8.98 -12.23
N ALA A 35 -3.05 -9.72 -12.85
CA ALA A 35 -3.74 -10.83 -12.19
C ALA A 35 -2.80 -12.01 -11.90
N HIS A 36 -2.91 -12.60 -10.69
CA HIS A 36 -2.11 -13.78 -10.34
C HIS A 36 -2.57 -15.07 -11.06
N ARG A 37 -3.80 -15.12 -11.60
CA ARG A 37 -4.37 -16.25 -12.38
C ARG A 37 -4.27 -17.63 -11.72
N LEU A 38 -4.17 -17.66 -10.39
CA LEU A 38 -4.17 -18.89 -9.62
C LEU A 38 -5.62 -19.34 -9.44
N SER A 39 -5.87 -20.63 -9.52
CA SER A 39 -7.11 -21.20 -8.99
C SER A 39 -7.20 -20.94 -7.49
N PHE A 40 -8.40 -21.09 -6.92
CA PHE A 40 -8.60 -20.90 -5.49
C PHE A 40 -7.71 -21.83 -4.65
N GLU A 41 -7.60 -23.11 -5.03
CA GLU A 41 -6.74 -24.08 -4.33
C GLU A 41 -5.26 -23.67 -4.38
N GLU A 42 -4.77 -23.23 -5.54
CA GLU A 42 -3.40 -22.76 -5.71
C GLU A 42 -3.14 -21.47 -4.91
N LEU A 43 -4.08 -20.52 -4.90
CA LEU A 43 -4.01 -19.32 -4.08
C LEU A 43 -3.89 -19.68 -2.60
N MET A 44 -4.79 -20.53 -2.09
CA MET A 44 -4.78 -20.93 -0.69
C MET A 44 -3.48 -21.65 -0.30
N LYS A 45 -2.93 -22.47 -1.21
CA LYS A 45 -1.62 -23.12 -1.01
C LYS A 45 -0.47 -22.13 -0.95
N GLU A 46 -0.47 -21.10 -1.80
CA GLU A 46 0.53 -20.04 -1.76
C GLU A 46 0.41 -19.19 -0.49
N LEU A 47 -0.81 -18.83 -0.08
CA LEU A 47 -1.05 -18.11 1.17
C LEU A 47 -0.62 -18.94 2.39
N ASP A 48 -0.92 -20.23 2.44
CA ASP A 48 -0.42 -21.14 3.48
C ASP A 48 1.11 -21.17 3.54
N SER A 49 1.77 -21.24 2.37
CA SER A 49 3.22 -21.19 2.26
C SER A 49 3.77 -19.85 2.81
N LEU A 50 3.22 -18.71 2.40
CA LEU A 50 3.64 -17.39 2.87
C LEU A 50 3.46 -17.25 4.39
N TYR A 51 2.32 -17.70 4.93
CA TYR A 51 2.03 -17.69 6.36
C TYR A 51 3.00 -18.56 7.15
N LYS A 52 3.24 -19.81 6.73
CA LYS A 52 4.21 -20.72 7.37
C LYS A 52 5.64 -20.18 7.36
N ASN A 53 5.97 -19.37 6.37
CA ASN A 53 7.26 -18.69 6.30
C ASN A 53 7.30 -17.38 7.10
N GLY A 54 6.21 -17.00 7.76
CA GLY A 54 6.08 -15.78 8.56
C GLY A 54 6.16 -14.50 7.71
N LEU A 55 5.77 -14.58 6.44
CA LEU A 55 5.76 -13.43 5.52
C LEU A 55 4.42 -12.67 5.55
N ILE A 56 3.36 -13.35 5.95
CA ILE A 56 2.04 -12.75 6.14
C ILE A 56 1.43 -13.21 7.44
N ASP A 57 0.50 -12.42 7.95
CA ASP A 57 -0.38 -12.76 9.08
C ASP A 57 -1.85 -12.56 8.69
N THR A 58 -2.75 -13.10 9.51
CA THR A 58 -4.20 -13.01 9.31
C THR A 58 -4.91 -12.39 10.51
N PHE A 59 -6.01 -11.69 10.24
CA PHE A 59 -6.91 -11.13 11.27
C PHE A 59 -8.35 -11.03 10.75
N TYR A 60 -9.33 -10.97 11.67
CA TYR A 60 -10.76 -11.00 11.34
C TYR A 60 -11.41 -9.62 11.32
N ASP A 61 -10.85 -8.66 12.05
CA ASP A 61 -11.18 -7.25 12.03
C ASP A 61 -9.90 -6.44 12.32
N GLU A 62 -9.92 -5.13 12.06
CA GLU A 62 -8.75 -4.24 12.19
C GLU A 62 -8.11 -4.26 13.60
N GLU A 63 -8.84 -4.74 14.62
CA GLU A 63 -8.41 -4.68 16.03
C GLU A 63 -8.15 -6.07 16.65
N THR A 64 -8.70 -7.15 16.08
CA THR A 64 -8.70 -8.49 16.65
C THR A 64 -7.83 -9.43 15.82
N ILE A 65 -6.55 -9.45 16.18
CA ILE A 65 -5.59 -10.46 15.71
C ILE A 65 -5.99 -11.81 16.31
N LYS A 66 -6.68 -12.64 15.53
CA LYS A 66 -6.65 -14.08 15.72
C LYS A 66 -5.69 -14.64 14.70
N SER A 67 -4.42 -14.74 15.08
CA SER A 67 -3.40 -15.42 14.29
C SER A 67 -3.90 -16.82 13.94
N GLY A 68 -4.15 -17.07 12.67
CA GLY A 68 -4.69 -18.34 12.20
C GLY A 68 -4.30 -18.60 10.75
N MET A 69 -4.24 -19.87 10.37
CA MET A 69 -4.01 -20.21 8.98
C MET A 69 -5.16 -19.70 8.09
N PRO A 70 -4.85 -19.13 6.90
CA PRO A 70 -5.85 -18.91 5.86
C PRO A 70 -6.63 -20.20 5.56
N SER A 71 -7.96 -20.12 5.49
CA SER A 71 -8.82 -21.27 5.17
C SER A 71 -9.94 -20.90 4.17
N GLU A 72 -10.62 -21.88 3.58
CA GLU A 72 -11.72 -21.60 2.64
C GLU A 72 -12.89 -20.85 3.29
N GLN A 73 -13.10 -21.07 4.59
CA GLN A 73 -14.15 -20.43 5.38
C GLN A 73 -13.75 -18.99 5.79
N SER A 74 -12.53 -18.57 5.46
CA SER A 74 -11.90 -17.32 5.86
C SER A 74 -11.93 -16.26 4.76
N LYS A 75 -12.87 -16.29 3.80
CA LYS A 75 -12.91 -15.27 2.73
C LYS A 75 -12.96 -13.83 3.26
N ASP A 76 -13.55 -13.63 4.44
CA ASP A 76 -13.62 -12.35 5.14
C ASP A 76 -12.39 -12.04 6.00
N CYS A 77 -11.44 -12.97 6.17
CA CYS A 77 -10.18 -12.70 6.85
C CYS A 77 -9.34 -11.73 6.03
N PHE A 78 -8.80 -10.75 6.73
CA PHE A 78 -7.73 -9.92 6.24
C PHE A 78 -6.40 -10.66 6.33
N ILE A 79 -5.55 -10.37 5.36
CA ILE A 79 -4.16 -10.78 5.30
C ILE A 79 -3.32 -9.51 5.23
N ALA A 80 -2.21 -9.50 5.95
CA ALA A 80 -1.25 -8.41 5.94
C ALA A 80 0.18 -8.95 5.90
N LEU A 81 1.11 -8.15 5.38
CA LEU A 81 2.53 -8.37 5.51
C LEU A 81 2.95 -8.28 6.97
N THR A 82 3.82 -9.18 7.38
CA THR A 82 4.64 -8.98 8.58
C THR A 82 5.82 -8.06 8.23
N GLU A 83 6.57 -7.59 9.23
CA GLU A 83 7.86 -6.90 8.97
C GLU A 83 8.80 -7.75 8.10
N LYS A 84 8.81 -9.08 8.33
CA LYS A 84 9.60 -10.03 7.54
C LYS A 84 9.09 -10.15 6.10
N GLY A 85 7.77 -10.16 5.92
CA GLY A 85 7.12 -10.11 4.61
C GLY A 85 7.48 -8.85 3.83
N GLY A 86 7.39 -7.71 4.50
CA GLY A 86 7.81 -6.42 4.02
C GLY A 86 9.27 -6.42 3.58
N ALA A 87 10.20 -6.84 4.43
CA ALA A 87 11.63 -6.94 4.07
C ALA A 87 11.87 -7.87 2.87
N CYS A 88 11.12 -8.97 2.76
CA CYS A 88 11.18 -9.87 1.62
C CYS A 88 10.70 -9.17 0.33
N TRP A 89 9.61 -8.40 0.41
CA TRP A 89 9.12 -7.57 -0.68
C TRP A 89 10.15 -6.49 -1.07
N GLU A 90 10.74 -5.77 -0.11
CA GLU A 90 11.75 -4.74 -0.37
C GLU A 90 12.95 -5.29 -1.15
N SER A 91 13.41 -6.51 -0.80
CA SER A 91 14.53 -7.15 -1.47
C SER A 91 14.31 -7.38 -2.97
N ARG A 92 13.04 -7.41 -3.41
CA ARG A 92 12.66 -7.64 -4.80
C ARG A 92 12.33 -6.35 -5.53
N PHE A 93 11.57 -5.47 -4.88
CA PHE A 93 11.00 -4.27 -5.46
C PHE A 93 11.89 -3.03 -5.31
N GLU A 94 12.88 -3.08 -4.42
CA GLU A 94 13.88 -2.02 -4.19
C GLU A 94 13.24 -0.63 -4.07
N PRO A 95 12.36 -0.41 -3.07
CA PRO A 95 11.69 0.88 -2.92
C PRO A 95 12.68 2.00 -2.57
N ALA A 96 12.56 3.11 -3.28
CA ALA A 96 13.13 4.40 -2.93
C ALA A 96 12.17 5.11 -1.96
N TRP A 97 12.29 4.80 -0.66
CA TRP A 97 11.42 5.34 0.39
C TRP A 97 11.44 6.88 0.52
N GLU A 98 12.52 7.52 0.06
CA GLU A 98 12.65 8.97 -0.12
C GLU A 98 11.70 9.56 -1.16
N SER A 99 11.18 8.71 -2.05
CA SER A 99 10.21 9.06 -3.09
C SER A 99 8.81 8.51 -2.81
N TYR A 100 8.64 7.73 -1.74
CA TYR A 100 7.34 7.22 -1.32
C TYR A 100 6.51 8.33 -0.67
N LEU A 101 5.24 8.40 -1.06
CA LEU A 101 4.28 9.36 -0.53
C LEU A 101 3.05 8.59 -0.02
N SER A 102 2.75 8.77 1.26
CA SER A 102 1.50 8.32 1.87
C SER A 102 0.47 9.45 1.77
N ILE A 103 -0.74 9.14 1.36
CA ILE A 103 -1.86 10.08 1.26
C ILE A 103 -3.02 9.47 2.03
N GLU A 104 -3.46 10.16 3.07
CA GLU A 104 -4.65 9.79 3.84
C GLU A 104 -5.72 10.86 3.65
N GLU A 105 -6.92 10.43 3.30
CA GLU A 105 -8.08 11.28 3.08
C GLU A 105 -9.17 10.96 4.09
N LYS A 106 -9.68 11.98 4.77
CA LYS A 106 -10.77 11.83 5.74
C LYS A 106 -11.73 13.00 5.69
N TYR A 107 -12.97 12.72 5.35
CA TYR A 107 -14.06 13.66 5.48
C TYR A 107 -14.37 13.91 6.96
N ASN A 108 -14.50 15.18 7.35
CA ASN A 108 -15.03 15.54 8.66
C ASN A 108 -16.57 15.59 8.63
N GLU A 109 -17.18 15.78 9.80
CA GLU A 109 -18.64 15.89 9.97
C GLU A 109 -19.26 17.06 9.19
N ASN A 110 -18.45 18.06 8.81
CA ASN A 110 -18.87 19.22 8.03
C ASN A 110 -18.76 18.98 6.51
N GLY A 111 -18.31 17.79 6.08
CA GLY A 111 -18.08 17.46 4.67
C GLY A 111 -16.80 18.06 4.08
N GLU A 112 -15.91 18.63 4.90
CA GLU A 112 -14.60 19.09 4.43
C GLU A 112 -13.63 17.91 4.36
N LEU A 113 -12.75 17.94 3.37
CA LEU A 113 -11.72 16.93 3.17
C LEU A 113 -10.47 17.30 3.96
N ASN A 114 -10.11 16.48 4.94
CA ASN A 114 -8.81 16.54 5.60
C ASN A 114 -7.87 15.61 4.87
N ILE A 115 -6.73 16.14 4.43
CA ILE A 115 -5.73 15.37 3.72
C ILE A 115 -4.44 15.42 4.53
N ARG A 116 -3.83 14.25 4.71
CA ARG A 116 -2.50 14.12 5.28
C ARG A 116 -1.59 13.53 4.21
N VAL A 117 -0.50 14.23 3.93
CA VAL A 117 0.53 13.78 2.99
C VAL A 117 1.81 13.53 3.76
N GLY A 118 2.26 12.27 3.79
CA GLY A 118 3.45 11.82 4.48
C GLY A 118 4.58 11.46 3.52
N CYS A 119 5.81 11.85 3.82
CA CYS A 119 7.01 11.46 3.08
C CYS A 119 8.24 11.47 3.99
N SER A 120 9.29 10.73 3.65
CA SER A 120 10.58 10.87 4.33
C SER A 120 11.38 12.11 3.88
N SER A 121 10.90 12.80 2.83
CA SER A 121 11.47 14.04 2.28
C SER A 121 10.51 15.22 2.42
N GLU A 122 10.91 16.23 3.21
CA GLU A 122 10.16 17.49 3.34
C GLU A 122 10.05 18.23 2.00
N ASP A 123 11.15 18.30 1.24
CA ASP A 123 11.22 18.94 -0.07
C ASP A 123 10.22 18.32 -1.06
N LEU A 124 10.02 16.99 -0.99
CA LEU A 124 9.07 16.31 -1.86
C LEU A 124 7.62 16.69 -1.52
N ILE A 125 7.28 16.83 -0.24
CA ILE A 125 5.96 17.30 0.20
C ILE A 125 5.69 18.70 -0.35
N GLU A 126 6.63 19.64 -0.18
CA GLU A 126 6.47 21.00 -0.69
C GLU A 126 6.35 21.02 -2.22
N LYS A 127 7.20 20.27 -2.92
CA LYS A 127 7.18 20.16 -4.39
C LYS A 127 5.81 19.69 -4.91
N ILE A 128 5.15 18.78 -4.20
CA ILE A 128 3.86 18.24 -4.60
C ILE A 128 2.70 19.15 -4.19
N LEU A 129 2.71 19.71 -2.98
CA LEU A 129 1.57 20.48 -2.45
C LEU A 129 1.53 21.94 -2.92
N LEU A 130 2.67 22.60 -3.10
CA LEU A 130 2.70 24.02 -3.48
C LEU A 130 1.98 24.32 -4.81
N PRO A 131 2.14 23.51 -5.88
CA PRO A 131 1.42 23.74 -7.13
C PRO A 131 -0.11 23.59 -7.00
N ILE A 132 -0.58 22.76 -6.07
CA ILE A 132 -2.01 22.49 -5.86
C ILE A 132 -2.64 23.63 -5.05
N LEU A 133 -2.01 24.00 -3.93
CA LEU A 133 -2.59 24.93 -2.97
C LEU A 133 -2.35 26.41 -3.33
N LYS A 134 -1.47 26.69 -4.30
CA LYS A 134 -1.04 28.03 -4.78
C LYS A 134 -0.37 28.92 -3.73
N GLU A 135 -0.71 28.74 -2.46
CA GLU A 135 -0.10 29.34 -1.27
C GLU A 135 0.11 28.24 -0.21
N ARG A 136 1.02 28.48 0.73
CA ARG A 136 1.35 27.51 1.80
C ARG A 136 0.27 27.52 2.88
N HIS A 137 -0.88 26.91 2.58
CA HIS A 137 -1.99 26.70 3.53
C HIS A 137 -1.87 25.38 4.32
N PHE A 138 -0.65 24.89 4.51
CA PHE A 138 -0.37 23.64 5.20
C PHE A 138 0.85 23.78 6.09
N GLU A 139 0.79 23.09 7.23
CA GLU A 139 1.90 22.94 8.15
C GLU A 139 2.53 21.58 7.95
N ILE A 140 3.86 21.54 7.88
CA ILE A 140 4.62 20.29 7.83
C ILE A 140 5.15 20.02 9.23
N SER A 141 4.86 18.83 9.74
CA SER A 141 5.33 18.35 11.04
C SER A 141 6.33 17.21 10.87
N LEU A 142 7.42 17.27 11.63
CA LEU A 142 8.41 16.19 11.74
C LEU A 142 7.85 15.04 12.60
N MET A 143 7.92 13.81 12.10
CA MET A 143 7.43 12.58 12.74
C MET A 143 8.59 11.61 12.98
N ARG A 144 8.67 11.03 14.19
CA ARG A 144 9.70 10.05 14.60
C ARG A 144 9.15 9.03 15.61
N PRO A 145 9.08 7.73 15.27
CA PRO A 145 9.22 7.18 13.93
C PRO A 145 8.04 7.61 13.02
N TRP A 146 8.24 7.55 11.71
CA TRP A 146 7.16 7.70 10.73
C TRP A 146 6.75 6.35 10.16
N SER A 147 5.44 6.07 10.18
CA SER A 147 4.86 4.89 9.55
C SER A 147 4.64 5.20 8.06
N ALA A 148 5.51 4.68 7.20
CA ALA A 148 5.34 4.82 5.75
C ALA A 148 4.16 3.94 5.29
N THR A 149 4.15 2.68 5.73
CA THR A 149 3.01 1.76 5.57
C THR A 149 2.64 1.20 6.95
N TYR A 150 1.66 0.31 7.02
CA TYR A 150 1.27 -0.36 8.27
C TYR A 150 2.37 -1.29 8.83
N TRP A 151 3.34 -1.71 8.01
CA TRP A 151 4.44 -2.61 8.39
C TRP A 151 5.82 -1.96 8.31
N LYS A 152 5.95 -0.81 7.65
CA LYS A 152 7.23 -0.10 7.47
C LYS A 152 7.32 1.14 8.34
N LEU A 153 8.24 1.10 9.29
CA LEU A 153 8.69 2.27 10.05
C LEU A 153 9.98 2.83 9.45
N LEU A 154 10.03 4.15 9.33
CA LEU A 154 11.23 4.93 9.01
C LEU A 154 11.57 5.82 10.21
N ASP A 155 12.86 6.03 10.44
CA ASP A 155 13.33 6.83 11.59
C ASP A 155 12.75 8.25 11.59
N ILE A 156 12.57 8.80 10.38
CA ILE A 156 12.11 10.15 10.14
C ILE A 156 11.10 10.15 9.01
N GLY A 157 10.04 10.94 9.20
CA GLY A 157 9.19 11.42 8.12
C GLY A 157 8.64 12.79 8.43
N TYR A 158 7.97 13.35 7.44
CA TYR A 158 7.33 14.65 7.45
C TYR A 158 5.88 14.43 7.06
N VAL A 159 4.96 15.12 7.72
CA VAL A 159 3.54 15.04 7.41
C VAL A 159 2.99 16.45 7.25
N ALA A 160 2.50 16.75 6.06
CA ALA A 160 1.66 17.92 5.83
C ALA A 160 0.21 17.57 6.16
N SER A 161 -0.47 18.43 6.91
CA SER A 161 -1.91 18.35 7.11
C SER A 161 -2.59 19.57 6.49
N LEU A 162 -3.62 19.34 5.69
CA LEU A 162 -4.39 20.39 5.04
C LEU A 162 -5.89 20.10 5.16
N ARG A 163 -6.67 21.18 5.17
CA ARG A 163 -8.13 21.13 5.04
C ARG A 163 -8.50 21.86 3.77
N VAL A 164 -9.21 21.18 2.88
CA VAL A 164 -9.64 21.76 1.61
C VAL A 164 -11.14 21.49 1.40
N PRO A 165 -11.84 22.41 0.71
CA PRO A 165 -13.18 22.12 0.22
C PRO A 165 -13.16 20.87 -0.67
N ASP A 166 -14.24 20.09 -0.60
CA ASP A 166 -14.46 18.96 -1.50
C ASP A 166 -14.31 19.39 -2.97
N ASN A 167 -13.66 18.57 -3.80
CA ASN A 167 -13.27 18.85 -5.20
C ASN A 167 -12.10 19.83 -5.43
N THR A 168 -11.40 20.30 -4.40
CA THR A 168 -10.18 21.12 -4.58
C THR A 168 -8.97 20.23 -4.93
N PHE A 169 -9.01 18.98 -4.51
CA PHE A 169 -7.92 18.02 -4.65
C PHE A 169 -8.21 17.09 -5.84
N ASP A 170 -7.23 16.95 -6.74
CA ASP A 170 -7.29 15.99 -7.86
C ASP A 170 -6.24 14.90 -7.62
N ASP A 171 -6.68 13.72 -7.22
CA ASP A 171 -5.81 12.58 -6.93
C ASP A 171 -4.95 12.20 -8.13
N LYS A 172 -5.43 12.48 -9.36
CA LYS A 172 -4.66 12.26 -10.58
C LYS A 172 -3.40 13.09 -10.62
N TYR A 173 -3.40 14.27 -10.00
CA TYR A 173 -2.22 15.10 -9.89
C TYR A 173 -1.12 14.35 -9.14
N PHE A 174 -1.44 13.67 -8.03
CA PHE A 174 -0.46 12.87 -7.31
C PHE A 174 0.05 11.76 -8.20
N VAL A 175 -0.83 10.93 -8.76
CA VAL A 175 -0.41 9.80 -9.61
C VAL A 175 0.53 10.23 -10.75
N GLN A 176 0.35 11.43 -11.32
CA GLN A 176 1.21 11.98 -12.37
C GLN A 176 2.57 12.49 -11.88
N HIS A 177 2.66 12.95 -10.63
CA HIS A 177 3.86 13.57 -10.05
C HIS A 177 4.58 12.65 -9.05
N LEU A 178 3.94 11.54 -8.66
CA LEU A 178 4.56 10.43 -7.98
C LEU A 178 5.56 9.80 -8.94
N GLY A 179 6.84 10.01 -8.64
CA GLY A 179 7.90 9.27 -9.30
C GLY A 179 7.75 7.78 -9.07
N VAL A 180 8.46 6.99 -9.88
CA VAL A 180 8.58 5.55 -9.65
C VAL A 180 9.34 5.35 -8.34
N TRP A 181 8.63 5.03 -7.27
CA TRP A 181 9.22 4.81 -5.93
C TRP A 181 9.63 3.37 -5.69
N ARG A 182 9.34 2.45 -6.62
CA ARG A 182 9.73 1.03 -6.57
C ARG A 182 9.71 0.43 -7.97
N ARG A 183 10.36 -0.71 -8.17
CA ARG A 183 10.20 -1.49 -9.41
C ARG A 183 8.74 -1.87 -9.61
N ASN A 184 8.32 -1.90 -10.87
CA ASN A 184 6.93 -2.19 -11.24
C ASN A 184 6.84 -3.42 -12.12
N TRP A 185 5.66 -4.01 -12.18
CA TRP A 185 5.40 -5.10 -13.10
C TRP A 185 5.35 -4.62 -14.55
N ASP A 186 5.74 -5.51 -15.46
CA ASP A 186 5.69 -5.29 -16.89
C ASP A 186 4.35 -5.73 -17.47
N PHE A 187 3.46 -4.77 -17.69
CA PHE A 187 2.17 -4.97 -18.35
C PHE A 187 2.26 -5.20 -19.86
N SER A 188 3.44 -5.09 -20.48
CA SER A 188 3.60 -5.29 -21.94
C SER A 188 3.62 -6.76 -22.35
N SER A 189 3.76 -7.68 -21.38
CA SER A 189 3.84 -9.11 -21.63
C SER A 189 2.74 -9.87 -20.90
N ASN A 190 2.26 -10.97 -21.50
CA ASN A 190 1.29 -11.86 -20.85
C ASN A 190 1.88 -12.66 -19.68
N ASP A 191 3.20 -12.56 -19.46
CA ASP A 191 3.93 -13.21 -18.38
C ASP A 191 4.21 -12.23 -17.24
N LEU A 192 4.21 -12.73 -16.00
CA LEU A 192 4.64 -11.96 -14.84
C LEU A 192 6.15 -11.64 -14.93
N LYS A 193 6.49 -10.37 -15.17
CA LYS A 193 7.87 -9.86 -15.23
C LYS A 193 7.95 -8.51 -14.50
N LEU A 194 9.11 -8.20 -13.90
CA LEU A 194 9.38 -6.86 -13.35
C LEU A 194 10.19 -6.04 -14.36
N LYS A 195 9.92 -4.74 -14.40
CA LYS A 195 10.71 -3.72 -15.12
C LYS A 195 11.90 -3.25 -14.29
#